data_AF-A0A844GBC6-F1
#
_entry.id   AF-A0A844GBC6-F1
#
_cell.length_a   1.000
_cell.length_b   1.000
_cell.length_c   1.000
_cell.angle_alpha   90.00
_cell.angle_beta   90.00
_cell.angle_gamma   90.00
#
_symmetry.space_group_name_H-M   'P 1'
#
loop_
_entity.id
_entity.type
_entity.pdbx_description
1 polymer ?
#
loop_
_entity_poly.entity_id
_entity_poly.type
_entity_poly.pdbx_seq_one_letter_code
_entity_poly.pdbx_strand_id
1 'polypeptide(L)'
;MSVRLAPIYPEKGYFPTKVTNVLAQRRAQQQEIAESCMEERAAGKPAPCNQVLNISLFFDGTNNHGDSDDAANPICSSNVRRLYHASIGDSKSQASGYYRHYMQGVGTQFDQIGETGPSSGGLSFASGGERRILWGLTRLIDSLQQSLACGSLAKNEAMDIIQKMEFTYEQNGKGFMVKKSTSKEDRRAAMAEGMAKVLQAKADYKPTILKIKLFIYGFSRGAAEAGRFSGDWTNRWRATIFLISL
;
A
#
# COMPACT_ATOMS: atom_id res chain seq x y z
N MET A 1 -10.76 21.90 4.01
CA MET A 1 -9.47 22.14 4.66
C MET A 1 -9.15 23.62 4.60
N SER A 2 -8.55 24.19 5.65
CA SER A 2 -8.02 25.56 5.61
C SER A 2 -6.71 25.56 4.83
N VAL A 3 -6.61 26.40 3.79
CA VAL A 3 -5.35 26.66 3.09
C VAL A 3 -4.49 27.54 4.00
N ARG A 4 -3.22 27.18 4.18
CA ARG A 4 -2.25 27.93 4.99
C ARG A 4 -0.90 27.96 4.28
N LEU A 5 -0.12 28.99 4.56
CA LEU A 5 1.29 29.05 4.13
C LEU A 5 2.09 27.95 4.83
N ALA A 6 3.17 27.51 4.17
CA ALA A 6 4.13 26.61 4.79
C ALA A 6 4.69 27.27 6.07
N PRO A 7 4.77 26.54 7.19
CA PRO A 7 5.37 27.08 8.41
C PRO A 7 6.86 27.36 8.19
N ILE A 8 7.41 28.32 8.94
CA ILE A 8 8.84 28.60 8.95
C ILE A 8 9.61 27.33 9.32
N TYR A 9 10.64 27.00 8.54
CA TYR A 9 11.48 25.84 8.82
C TYR A 9 12.27 26.08 10.11
N PRO A 10 12.14 25.22 11.13
CA PRO A 10 12.85 25.41 12.39
C PRO A 10 14.34 25.14 12.21
N GLU A 11 15.18 25.95 12.84
CA GLU A 11 16.65 25.83 12.76
C GLU A 11 17.17 24.44 13.18
N LYS A 12 16.54 23.84 14.20
CA LYS A 12 16.84 22.48 14.68
C LYS A 12 16.31 21.34 13.78
N GLY A 13 15.57 21.66 12.73
CA GLY A 13 14.85 20.70 11.89
C GLY A 13 13.63 20.07 12.56
N TYR A 14 12.99 19.13 11.84
CA TYR A 14 11.78 18.43 12.29
C TYR A 14 12.03 17.05 12.88
N PHE A 15 13.25 16.50 12.76
CA PHE A 15 13.53 15.18 13.29
C PHE A 15 13.53 15.15 14.82
N PRO A 16 13.01 14.09 15.44
CA PRO A 16 12.96 13.99 16.89
C PRO A 16 14.37 13.85 17.46
N THR A 17 14.77 14.80 18.30
CA THR A 17 16.07 14.77 19.00
C THR A 17 15.98 14.18 20.41
N LYS A 18 14.77 13.98 20.93
CA LYS A 18 14.50 13.43 22.27
C LYS A 18 13.89 12.05 22.19
N VAL A 19 14.44 11.11 22.95
CA VAL A 19 13.93 9.73 23.07
C VAL A 19 12.46 9.70 23.52
N THR A 20 12.04 10.64 24.36
CA THR A 20 10.64 10.75 24.81
C THR A 20 9.65 10.89 23.65
N ASN A 21 10.01 11.64 22.60
CA ASN A 21 9.15 11.83 21.43
C ASN A 21 9.05 10.53 20.63
N VAL A 22 10.16 9.81 20.50
CA VAL A 22 10.22 8.50 19.82
C VAL A 22 9.39 7.47 20.59
N LEU A 23 9.51 7.44 21.92
CA LEU A 23 8.74 6.53 22.78
C LEU A 23 7.24 6.84 22.75
N ALA A 24 6.86 8.12 22.70
CA ALA A 24 5.45 8.50 22.55
C ALA A 24 4.86 7.96 21.24
N GLN A 25 5.58 8.12 20.12
CA GLN A 25 5.15 7.59 18.83
C GLN A 25 5.06 6.05 18.85
N ARG A 26 6.04 5.37 19.46
CA ARG A 26 6.02 3.91 19.60
C ARG A 26 4.83 3.43 20.42
N ARG A 27 4.51 4.09 21.53
CA ARG A 27 3.34 3.76 22.37
C ARG A 27 2.03 3.93 21.58
N ALA A 28 1.89 5.01 20.82
CA ALA A 28 0.71 5.23 19.98
C ALA A 28 0.55 4.14 18.89
N GLN A 29 1.65 3.61 18.35
CA GLN A 29 1.58 2.50 17.39
C GLN A 29 1.12 1.18 18.03
N GLN A 30 1.48 0.94 19.30
CA GLN A 30 1.21 -0.30 20.05
C GLN A 30 -0.07 -0.23 20.91
N GLN A 31 -0.81 0.88 20.86
CA GLN A 31 -1.96 1.14 21.74
C GLN A 31 -3.01 0.01 21.68
N GLU A 32 -3.43 -0.41 20.49
CA GLU A 32 -4.48 -1.43 20.34
C GLU A 32 -4.06 -2.80 20.88
N ILE A 33 -2.77 -3.15 20.74
CA ILE A 33 -2.24 -4.39 21.31
C ILE A 33 -2.25 -4.30 22.83
N ALA A 34 -1.82 -3.16 23.38
CA ALA A 34 -1.79 -2.93 24.82
C ALA A 34 -3.19 -2.97 25.44
N GLU A 35 -4.17 -2.31 24.82
CA GLU A 35 -5.58 -2.31 25.23
C GLU A 35 -6.14 -3.74 25.25
N SER A 36 -5.97 -4.48 24.16
CA SER A 36 -6.43 -5.87 24.09
C SER A 36 -5.77 -6.77 25.14
N CYS A 37 -4.47 -6.58 25.41
CA CYS A 37 -3.81 -7.31 26.50
C CYS A 37 -4.33 -6.95 27.89
N MET A 38 -4.73 -5.69 28.12
CA MET A 38 -5.28 -5.26 29.40
C MET A 38 -6.70 -5.81 29.61
N GLU A 39 -7.53 -5.81 28.57
CA GLU A 39 -8.90 -6.35 28.63
C GLU A 39 -8.93 -7.84 28.98
N GLU A 40 -8.13 -8.67 28.30
CA GLU A 40 -8.06 -10.10 28.58
C GLU A 40 -7.52 -10.40 29.99
N ARG A 41 -6.51 -9.64 30.45
CA ARG A 41 -5.98 -9.77 31.81
C ARG A 41 -7.02 -9.37 32.86
N ALA A 42 -7.79 -8.31 32.63
CA ALA A 42 -8.86 -7.89 33.51
C ALA A 42 -9.97 -8.96 33.60
N ALA A 43 -10.18 -9.73 32.53
CA ALA A 43 -11.07 -10.89 32.50
C ALA A 43 -10.46 -12.18 33.10
N GLY A 44 -9.26 -12.12 33.68
CA GLY A 44 -8.58 -13.29 34.27
C GLY A 44 -8.00 -14.27 33.25
N LYS A 45 -7.86 -13.87 31.98
CA LYS A 45 -7.34 -14.71 30.89
C LYS A 45 -5.86 -14.37 30.59
N PRO A 46 -5.11 -15.30 29.98
CA PRO A 46 -3.74 -15.02 29.55
C PRO A 46 -3.71 -13.92 28.48
N ALA A 47 -2.58 -13.21 28.40
CA ALA A 47 -2.41 -12.17 27.39
C ALA A 47 -2.54 -12.78 25.97
N PRO A 48 -3.38 -12.20 25.09
CA PRO A 48 -3.61 -12.72 23.76
C PRO A 48 -2.39 -12.45 22.87
N CYS A 49 -2.10 -13.38 21.95
CA CYS A 49 -1.09 -13.17 20.91
C CYS A 49 -1.73 -12.40 19.74
N ASN A 50 -1.57 -11.07 19.78
CA ASN A 50 -2.22 -10.14 18.87
C ASN A 50 -1.22 -9.27 18.12
N GLN A 51 -1.60 -8.82 16.93
CA GLN A 51 -0.77 -7.98 16.07
C GLN A 51 -1.59 -6.88 15.40
N VAL A 52 -0.94 -5.75 15.14
CA VAL A 52 -1.46 -4.66 14.29
C VAL A 52 -0.57 -4.56 13.07
N LEU A 53 -1.17 -4.60 11.88
CA LEU A 53 -0.44 -4.43 10.64
C LEU A 53 -0.31 -2.93 10.34
N ASN A 54 0.92 -2.49 10.07
CA ASN A 54 1.27 -1.14 9.66
C ASN A 54 1.81 -1.21 8.25
N ILE A 55 0.99 -0.87 7.25
CA ILE A 55 1.34 -1.01 5.84
C ILE A 55 1.50 0.38 5.23
N SER A 56 2.71 0.67 4.76
CA SER A 56 3.07 1.93 4.14
C SER A 56 3.16 1.79 2.62
N LEU A 57 2.47 2.66 1.88
CA LEU A 57 2.40 2.65 0.42
C LEU A 57 2.94 3.98 -0.12
N PHE A 58 3.93 3.90 -1.02
CA PHE A 58 4.66 5.05 -1.55
C PHE A 58 4.47 5.13 -3.07
N PHE A 59 3.61 6.04 -3.55
CA PHE A 59 3.34 6.27 -4.96
C PHE A 59 4.19 7.43 -5.49
N ASP A 60 5.23 7.14 -6.28
CA ASP A 60 6.11 8.21 -6.75
C ASP A 60 5.53 9.01 -7.94
N GLY A 61 6.09 10.19 -8.17
CA GLY A 61 5.70 11.11 -9.22
C GLY A 61 6.15 10.68 -10.61
N THR A 62 5.56 11.30 -11.63
CA THR A 62 5.92 11.12 -13.04
C THR A 62 7.44 11.16 -13.25
N ASN A 63 7.96 10.21 -14.02
CA ASN A 63 9.38 10.07 -14.35
C ASN A 63 10.34 9.78 -13.18
N ASN A 64 9.83 9.52 -11.97
CA ASN A 64 10.67 9.10 -10.84
C ASN A 64 10.77 7.59 -10.80
N HIS A 65 11.99 7.05 -10.82
CA HIS A 65 12.26 5.62 -10.77
C HIS A 65 13.27 5.33 -9.67
N GLY A 66 12.83 4.62 -8.64
CA GLY A 66 13.53 4.57 -7.35
C GLY A 66 14.98 4.11 -7.48
N ASP A 67 15.22 3.00 -8.17
CA ASP A 67 16.56 2.39 -8.22
C ASP A 67 17.51 3.15 -9.15
N SER A 68 17.02 3.73 -10.24
CA SER A 68 17.87 4.53 -11.14
C SER A 68 18.19 5.89 -10.54
N ASP A 69 17.22 6.50 -9.84
CA ASP A 69 17.40 7.81 -9.21
C ASP A 69 18.31 7.72 -7.98
N ASP A 70 18.27 6.59 -7.26
CA ASP A 70 19.20 6.26 -6.17
C ASP A 70 20.63 6.00 -6.68
N ALA A 71 20.78 5.45 -7.89
CA ALA A 71 22.06 5.14 -8.51
C ALA A 71 22.66 6.32 -9.32
N ALA A 72 21.89 7.39 -9.53
CA ALA A 72 22.33 8.56 -10.30
C ALA A 72 23.46 9.34 -9.60
N ASN A 73 24.23 10.09 -10.39
CA ASN A 73 25.25 11.00 -9.88
C ASN A 73 25.08 12.41 -10.49
N PRO A 74 24.60 13.40 -9.72
CA PRO A 74 24.23 13.33 -8.30
C PRO A 74 22.95 12.50 -8.06
N ILE A 75 22.82 11.94 -6.85
CA ILE A 75 21.60 11.21 -6.44
C ILE A 75 20.39 12.14 -6.54
N CYS A 76 19.34 11.68 -7.22
CA CYS A 76 18.15 12.49 -7.50
C CYS A 76 16.86 11.89 -6.95
N SER A 77 16.93 11.02 -5.94
CA SER A 77 15.77 10.38 -5.31
C SER A 77 14.71 11.38 -4.84
N SER A 78 13.46 11.10 -5.17
CA SER A 78 12.29 11.89 -4.77
C SER A 78 12.07 11.91 -3.25
N ASN A 79 11.24 12.83 -2.76
CA ASN A 79 10.82 12.81 -1.35
C ASN A 79 10.04 11.54 -0.98
N VAL A 80 9.29 10.95 -1.93
CA VAL A 80 8.56 9.69 -1.71
C VAL A 80 9.55 8.54 -1.51
N ARG A 81 10.60 8.46 -2.34
CA ARG A 81 11.67 7.46 -2.20
C ARG A 81 12.47 7.64 -0.91
N ARG A 82 12.77 8.90 -0.52
CA ARG A 82 13.43 9.20 0.76
C ARG A 82 12.59 8.75 1.97
N LEU A 83 11.27 8.99 1.95
CA LEU A 83 10.37 8.51 3.00
C LEU A 83 10.27 6.98 3.02
N TYR A 84 10.24 6.33 1.85
CA TYR A 84 10.28 4.88 1.75
C TYR A 84 11.52 4.30 2.45
N HIS A 85 12.71 4.84 2.16
CA HIS A 85 13.96 4.42 2.81
C HIS A 85 13.93 4.61 4.33
N ALA A 86 13.37 5.74 4.80
CA ALA A 86 13.25 6.06 6.22
C ALA A 86 12.16 5.27 6.97
N SER A 87 11.28 4.55 6.25
CA SER A 87 10.14 3.85 6.85
C SER A 87 10.50 2.44 7.32
N ILE A 88 9.91 2.02 8.44
CA ILE A 88 10.00 0.65 8.95
C ILE A 88 9.27 -0.29 7.99
N GLY A 89 9.82 -1.48 7.75
CA GLY A 89 9.25 -2.50 6.87
C GLY A 89 10.29 -3.32 6.12
N ASP A 90 11.50 -3.44 6.68
CA ASP A 90 12.50 -4.43 6.26
C ASP A 90 12.06 -5.86 6.65
N SER A 91 12.79 -6.87 6.18
CA SER A 91 12.45 -8.28 6.44
C SER A 91 12.36 -8.62 7.93
N LYS A 92 13.13 -7.93 8.78
CA LYS A 92 13.11 -8.13 10.25
C LYS A 92 11.82 -7.59 10.87
N SER A 93 11.35 -6.43 10.41
CA SER A 93 10.16 -5.77 10.96
C SER A 93 8.84 -6.28 10.37
N GLN A 94 8.87 -6.98 9.24
CA GLN A 94 7.69 -7.66 8.66
C GLN A 94 7.08 -8.69 9.61
N ALA A 95 7.90 -9.47 10.33
CA ALA A 95 7.43 -10.40 11.36
C ALA A 95 6.68 -9.68 12.51
N SER A 96 6.99 -8.40 12.73
CA SER A 96 6.30 -7.53 13.70
C SER A 96 5.13 -6.75 13.09
N GLY A 97 4.77 -7.01 11.84
CA GLY A 97 3.58 -6.45 11.20
C GLY A 97 3.83 -5.13 10.47
N TYR A 98 5.09 -4.76 10.20
CA TYR A 98 5.43 -3.55 9.47
C TYR A 98 5.81 -3.88 8.03
N TYR A 99 5.10 -3.28 7.09
CA TYR A 99 5.31 -3.48 5.66
C TYR A 99 5.48 -2.12 4.98
N ARG A 100 6.35 -2.06 3.97
CA ARG A 100 6.50 -0.89 3.10
C ARG A 100 6.57 -1.32 1.64
N HIS A 101 5.85 -0.61 0.78
CA HIS A 101 5.80 -0.89 -0.65
C HIS A 101 6.00 0.39 -1.45
N TYR A 102 6.90 0.32 -2.42
CA TYR A 102 7.22 1.43 -3.31
C TYR A 102 6.68 1.16 -4.71
N MET A 103 5.97 2.14 -5.26
CA MET A 103 5.42 2.12 -6.60
C MET A 103 6.16 3.13 -7.45
N GLN A 104 6.74 2.65 -8.55
CA GLN A 104 7.46 3.48 -9.51
C GLN A 104 6.55 4.56 -10.09
N GLY A 105 7.11 5.71 -10.45
CA GLY A 105 6.40 6.80 -11.11
C GLY A 105 5.90 6.43 -12.50
N VAL A 106 4.79 7.02 -12.95
CA VAL A 106 4.32 6.84 -14.33
C VAL A 106 5.33 7.34 -15.36
N GLY A 107 5.41 6.66 -16.50
CA GLY A 107 6.38 6.94 -17.55
C GLY A 107 7.76 6.32 -17.33
N THR A 108 7.97 5.59 -16.23
CA THR A 108 9.20 4.83 -15.94
C THR A 108 8.97 3.33 -16.10
N GLN A 109 10.07 2.56 -16.13
CA GLN A 109 10.00 1.11 -16.11
C GLN A 109 9.34 0.62 -14.80
N PHE A 110 8.41 -0.32 -14.93
CA PHE A 110 7.80 -1.03 -13.82
C PHE A 110 7.42 -2.45 -14.26
N ASP A 111 8.44 -3.33 -14.30
CA ASP A 111 8.32 -4.68 -14.84
C ASP A 111 7.25 -5.52 -14.15
N GLN A 112 7.04 -5.28 -12.85
CA GLN A 112 6.01 -5.94 -12.05
C GLN A 112 4.61 -5.76 -12.63
N ILE A 113 4.36 -4.63 -13.32
CA ILE A 113 3.07 -4.32 -13.97
C ILE A 113 3.10 -4.42 -15.51
N GLY A 114 4.15 -5.04 -16.05
CA GLY A 114 4.34 -5.23 -17.49
C GLY A 114 4.80 -3.98 -18.24
N GLU A 115 5.30 -2.95 -17.55
CA GLU A 115 5.90 -1.77 -18.17
C GLU A 115 7.42 -1.98 -18.27
N THR A 116 7.91 -2.47 -19.41
CA THR A 116 9.31 -2.89 -19.58
C THR A 116 10.28 -1.77 -19.93
N GLY A 117 9.83 -0.52 -19.98
CA GLY A 117 10.70 0.63 -20.26
C GLY A 117 9.99 1.97 -20.12
N PRO A 118 10.74 3.08 -20.23
CA PRO A 118 10.17 4.42 -20.20
C PRO A 118 9.17 4.64 -21.33
N SER A 119 8.09 5.37 -21.05
CA SER A 119 7.02 5.60 -22.02
C SER A 119 6.67 7.08 -22.10
N SER A 120 6.82 7.66 -23.30
CA SER A 120 6.35 9.02 -23.60
C SER A 120 4.83 9.15 -23.38
N GLY A 121 4.07 8.10 -23.66
CA GLY A 121 2.64 8.04 -23.35
C GLY A 121 2.34 7.99 -21.84
N GLY A 122 3.19 7.33 -21.06
CA GLY A 122 3.14 7.36 -19.58
C GLY A 122 3.48 8.75 -19.02
N LEU A 123 4.43 9.45 -19.65
CA LEU A 123 4.81 10.82 -19.29
C LEU A 123 3.72 11.84 -19.66
N SER A 124 3.13 11.77 -20.86
CA SER A 124 2.17 12.77 -21.34
C SER A 124 0.72 12.49 -20.95
N PHE A 125 0.28 11.23 -20.95
CA PHE A 125 -1.14 10.87 -20.76
C PHE A 125 -1.43 10.13 -19.44
N ALA A 126 -0.44 9.98 -18.56
CA ALA A 126 -0.55 9.19 -17.32
C ALA A 126 -0.99 7.73 -17.57
N SER A 127 -0.70 7.19 -18.77
CA SER A 127 -0.91 5.78 -19.06
C SER A 127 -0.12 4.95 -18.04
N GLY A 128 -0.76 3.93 -17.46
CA GLY A 128 -0.18 3.09 -16.41
C GLY A 128 -0.55 3.48 -14.96
N GLY A 129 -1.21 4.62 -14.74
CA GLY A 129 -1.61 5.04 -13.39
C GLY A 129 -2.61 4.09 -12.73
N GLU A 130 -3.57 3.53 -13.48
CA GLU A 130 -4.49 2.53 -12.94
C GLU A 130 -3.75 1.29 -12.44
N ARG A 131 -2.83 0.74 -13.24
CA ARG A 131 -2.06 -0.44 -12.86
C ARG A 131 -1.24 -0.23 -11.59
N ARG A 132 -0.70 0.99 -11.36
CA ARG A 132 -0.01 1.35 -10.09
C ARG A 132 -0.94 1.32 -8.89
N ILE A 133 -2.16 1.85 -9.03
CA ILE A 133 -3.19 1.80 -7.99
C ILE A 133 -3.57 0.35 -7.67
N LEU A 134 -3.85 -0.45 -8.72
CA LEU A 134 -4.22 -1.85 -8.57
C LEU A 134 -3.06 -2.68 -8.00
N TRP A 135 -1.83 -2.40 -8.40
CA TRP A 135 -0.63 -2.99 -7.80
C TRP A 135 -0.55 -2.68 -6.30
N GLY A 136 -0.81 -1.44 -5.89
CA GLY A 136 -0.95 -1.08 -4.48
C GLY A 136 -1.96 -1.95 -3.71
N LEU A 137 -3.08 -2.33 -4.34
CA LEU A 137 -4.05 -3.26 -3.73
C LEU A 137 -3.47 -4.67 -3.59
N THR A 138 -2.77 -5.17 -4.63
CA THR A 138 -2.10 -6.48 -4.54
C THR A 138 -1.02 -6.51 -3.44
N ARG A 139 -0.36 -5.38 -3.15
CA ARG A 139 0.61 -5.28 -2.05
C ARG A 139 -0.02 -5.43 -0.67
N LEU A 140 -1.29 -5.03 -0.52
CA LEU A 140 -2.04 -5.29 0.70
C LEU A 140 -2.33 -6.77 0.87
N ILE A 141 -2.77 -7.43 -0.20
CA ILE A 141 -2.99 -8.88 -0.22
C ILE A 141 -1.70 -9.61 0.15
N ASP A 142 -0.59 -9.24 -0.48
CA ASP A 142 0.73 -9.82 -0.20
C ASP A 142 1.14 -9.65 1.27
N SER A 143 0.96 -8.45 1.84
CA SER A 143 1.26 -8.19 3.25
C SER A 143 0.40 -9.05 4.19
N LEU A 144 -0.87 -9.27 3.82
CA LEU A 144 -1.78 -10.12 4.59
C LEU A 144 -1.39 -11.60 4.51
N GLN A 145 -1.10 -12.10 3.31
CA GLN A 145 -0.64 -13.48 3.11
C GLN A 145 0.64 -13.75 3.92
N GLN A 146 1.59 -12.83 3.91
CA GLN A 146 2.82 -12.95 4.70
C GLN A 146 2.53 -12.92 6.21
N SER A 147 1.66 -12.01 6.66
CA SER A 147 1.31 -11.89 8.09
C SER A 147 0.60 -13.11 8.67
N LEU A 148 -0.12 -13.85 7.82
CA LEU A 148 -0.86 -15.06 8.20
C LEU A 148 -0.10 -16.36 7.87
N ALA A 149 1.17 -16.24 7.47
CA ALA A 149 2.00 -17.35 7.00
C ALA A 149 1.35 -18.19 5.88
N CYS A 150 0.53 -17.57 5.04
CA CYS A 150 -0.10 -18.17 3.86
C CYS A 150 0.80 -18.12 2.61
N GLY A 151 2.02 -17.59 2.74
CA GLY A 151 2.97 -17.37 1.65
C GLY A 151 3.07 -15.90 1.24
N SER A 152 3.53 -15.66 0.02
CA SER A 152 3.61 -14.33 -0.61
C SER A 152 2.86 -14.35 -1.93
N LEU A 153 2.31 -13.21 -2.35
CA LEU A 153 1.63 -13.10 -3.63
C LEU A 153 2.65 -12.95 -4.76
N ALA A 154 2.75 -13.97 -5.62
CA ALA A 154 3.70 -13.96 -6.72
C ALA A 154 3.38 -12.86 -7.74
N LYS A 155 4.41 -12.41 -8.49
CA LYS A 155 4.27 -11.34 -9.50
C LYS A 155 3.19 -11.65 -10.53
N ASN A 156 3.16 -12.88 -11.05
CA ASN A 156 2.17 -13.34 -12.02
C ASN A 156 0.77 -13.37 -11.41
N GLU A 157 0.60 -13.92 -10.20
CA GLU A 157 -0.70 -13.92 -9.50
C GLU A 157 -1.21 -12.48 -9.30
N ALA A 158 -0.34 -11.56 -8.88
CA ALA A 158 -0.68 -10.15 -8.75
C ALA A 158 -1.10 -9.52 -10.08
N MET A 159 -0.42 -9.87 -11.18
CA MET A 159 -0.76 -9.38 -12.51
C MET A 159 -2.09 -9.93 -13.03
N ASP A 160 -2.39 -11.20 -12.78
CA ASP A 160 -3.68 -11.79 -13.15
C ASP A 160 -4.84 -11.07 -12.44
N ILE A 161 -4.66 -10.74 -11.14
CA ILE A 161 -5.63 -9.95 -10.38
C ILE A 161 -5.78 -8.54 -10.98
N ILE A 162 -4.68 -7.88 -11.34
CA ILE A 162 -4.70 -6.55 -11.96
C ILE A 162 -5.44 -6.58 -13.30
N GLN A 163 -5.15 -7.54 -14.17
CA GLN A 163 -5.78 -7.67 -15.49
C GLN A 163 -7.30 -7.88 -15.40
N LYS A 164 -7.76 -8.59 -14.37
CA LYS A 164 -9.20 -8.75 -14.09
C LYS A 164 -9.87 -7.46 -13.59
N MET A 165 -9.11 -6.53 -13.04
CA MET A 165 -9.63 -5.28 -12.45
C MET A 165 -9.42 -4.04 -13.31
N GLU A 166 -8.50 -4.08 -14.27
CA GLU A 166 -8.15 -2.91 -15.08
C GLU A 166 -9.20 -2.59 -16.13
N PHE A 167 -9.13 -1.36 -16.64
CA PHE A 167 -9.93 -0.94 -17.78
C PHE A 167 -9.48 -1.65 -19.06
N THR A 168 -10.44 -2.19 -19.80
CA THR A 168 -10.20 -2.74 -21.13
C THR A 168 -10.59 -1.74 -22.21
N TYR A 169 -10.11 -1.96 -23.42
CA TYR A 169 -10.43 -1.14 -24.58
C TYR A 169 -11.06 -2.03 -25.64
N GLU A 170 -12.26 -1.68 -26.08
CA GLU A 170 -12.99 -2.41 -27.13
C GLU A 170 -13.22 -1.48 -28.31
N GLN A 171 -13.19 -2.01 -29.54
CA GLN A 171 -13.47 -1.21 -30.73
C GLN A 171 -14.99 -1.07 -30.88
N ASN A 172 -15.49 0.15 -30.96
CA ASN A 172 -16.91 0.38 -31.22
C ASN A 172 -17.26 0.06 -32.69
N GLY A 173 -18.56 -0.05 -33.00
CA GLY A 173 -19.05 -0.32 -34.36
C GLY A 173 -18.67 0.72 -35.42
N LYS A 174 -17.98 1.82 -35.05
CA LYS A 174 -17.44 2.86 -35.95
C LYS A 174 -15.90 2.84 -36.02
N GLY A 175 -15.25 1.82 -35.47
CA GLY A 175 -13.80 1.65 -35.54
C GLY A 175 -12.99 2.38 -34.46
N PHE A 176 -13.63 3.12 -33.53
CA PHE A 176 -12.92 3.83 -32.45
C PHE A 176 -12.74 2.95 -31.22
N MET A 177 -11.56 2.98 -30.60
CA MET A 177 -11.33 2.32 -29.31
C MET A 177 -12.06 3.08 -28.20
N VAL A 178 -12.99 2.41 -27.53
CA VAL A 178 -13.71 2.92 -26.36
C VAL A 178 -13.22 2.22 -25.10
N LYS A 179 -13.02 3.01 -24.05
CA LYS A 179 -12.65 2.53 -22.73
C LYS A 179 -13.86 1.86 -22.06
N LYS A 180 -13.74 0.58 -21.73
CA LYS A 180 -14.75 -0.17 -20.97
C LYS A 180 -14.35 -0.25 -19.51
N SER A 181 -15.24 0.22 -18.64
CA SER A 181 -15.05 0.06 -17.20
C SER A 181 -15.29 -1.39 -16.81
N THR A 182 -14.38 -1.98 -16.04
CA THR A 182 -14.72 -3.14 -15.21
C THR A 182 -15.83 -2.75 -14.24
N SER A 183 -16.82 -3.62 -14.03
CA SER A 183 -17.87 -3.36 -13.05
C SER A 183 -17.32 -3.39 -11.62
N LYS A 184 -18.11 -2.90 -10.65
CA LYS A 184 -17.69 -2.99 -9.24
C LYS A 184 -17.69 -4.44 -8.77
N GLU A 185 -18.61 -5.23 -9.31
CA GLU A 185 -18.83 -6.64 -9.03
C GLU A 185 -17.65 -7.48 -9.52
N ASP A 186 -17.18 -7.25 -10.75
CA ASP A 186 -16.00 -7.93 -11.31
C ASP A 186 -14.75 -7.65 -10.50
N ARG A 187 -14.53 -6.37 -10.14
CA ARG A 187 -13.40 -6.00 -9.29
C ARG A 187 -13.50 -6.69 -7.93
N ARG A 188 -14.71 -6.82 -7.38
CA ARG A 188 -14.93 -7.51 -6.09
C ARG A 188 -14.64 -9.00 -6.20
N ALA A 189 -15.04 -9.65 -7.28
CA ALA A 189 -14.73 -11.05 -7.55
C ALA A 189 -13.22 -11.26 -7.67
N ALA A 190 -12.52 -10.42 -8.43
CA ALA A 190 -11.07 -10.51 -8.58
C ALA A 190 -10.32 -10.33 -7.25
N MET A 191 -10.76 -9.39 -6.41
CA MET A 191 -10.20 -9.20 -5.07
C MET A 191 -10.50 -10.38 -4.14
N ALA A 192 -11.72 -10.95 -4.19
CA ALA A 192 -12.07 -12.13 -3.41
C ALA A 192 -11.20 -13.35 -3.80
N GLU A 193 -10.94 -13.52 -5.09
CA GLU A 193 -10.03 -14.54 -5.60
C GLU A 193 -8.60 -14.33 -5.09
N GLY A 194 -8.06 -13.11 -5.20
CA GLY A 194 -6.72 -12.79 -4.68
C GLY A 194 -6.59 -12.96 -3.16
N MET A 195 -7.69 -12.74 -2.43
CA MET A 195 -7.78 -12.92 -0.99
C MET A 195 -8.09 -14.36 -0.57
N ALA A 196 -8.28 -15.31 -1.49
CA ALA A 196 -8.72 -16.67 -1.16
C ALA A 196 -7.82 -17.36 -0.13
N LYS A 197 -6.49 -17.23 -0.24
CA LYS A 197 -5.52 -17.78 0.73
C LYS A 197 -5.69 -17.16 2.12
N VAL A 198 -5.95 -15.86 2.18
CA VAL A 198 -6.19 -15.12 3.43
C VAL A 198 -7.53 -15.51 4.05
N LEU A 199 -8.57 -15.67 3.23
CA LEU A 199 -9.90 -16.11 3.63
C LEU A 199 -9.93 -17.55 4.17
N GLN A 200 -9.08 -18.41 3.63
CA GLN A 200 -8.92 -19.79 4.05
C GLN A 200 -7.90 -19.95 5.19
N ALA A 201 -7.23 -18.86 5.60
CA ALA A 201 -6.32 -18.90 6.72
C ALA A 201 -7.08 -19.41 7.95
N LYS A 202 -6.45 -20.32 8.70
CA LYS A 202 -7.14 -21.00 9.80
C LYS A 202 -7.59 -19.99 10.85
N ALA A 203 -8.82 -20.16 11.35
CA ALA A 203 -9.40 -19.32 12.39
C ALA A 203 -8.57 -19.31 13.70
N ASP A 204 -7.72 -20.31 13.92
CA ASP A 204 -6.85 -20.45 15.10
C ASP A 204 -5.42 -19.90 14.89
N TYR A 205 -5.10 -19.31 13.72
CA TYR A 205 -3.78 -18.75 13.48
C TYR A 205 -3.44 -17.65 14.50
N LYS A 206 -2.20 -17.69 14.99
CA LYS A 206 -1.63 -16.65 15.86
C LYS A 206 -0.37 -16.05 15.20
N PRO A 207 -0.19 -14.72 15.27
CA PRO A 207 -1.00 -13.76 16.02
C PRO A 207 -2.34 -13.40 15.34
N THR A 208 -3.34 -13.03 16.14
CA THR A 208 -4.62 -12.50 15.63
C THR A 208 -4.45 -11.03 15.22
N ILE A 209 -4.87 -10.69 14.01
CA ILE A 209 -4.77 -9.33 13.47
C ILE A 209 -5.90 -8.46 14.04
N LEU A 210 -5.57 -7.51 14.92
CA LEU A 210 -6.54 -6.60 15.52
C LEU A 210 -6.94 -5.46 14.58
N LYS A 211 -5.97 -4.96 13.80
CA LYS A 211 -6.15 -3.75 12.99
C LYS A 211 -5.13 -3.67 11.87
N ILE A 212 -5.56 -3.05 10.78
CA ILE A 212 -4.68 -2.65 9.67
C ILE A 212 -4.64 -1.12 9.64
N LYS A 213 -3.45 -0.55 9.82
CA LYS A 213 -3.14 0.86 9.71
C LYS A 213 -2.45 1.11 8.37
N LEU A 214 -3.05 1.93 7.52
CA LEU A 214 -2.48 2.31 6.23
C LEU A 214 -1.84 3.69 6.31
N PHE A 215 -0.60 3.79 5.81
CA PHE A 215 0.14 5.03 5.66
C PHE A 215 0.42 5.25 4.17
N ILE A 216 -0.22 6.23 3.55
CA ILE A 216 -0.19 6.40 2.11
C ILE A 216 0.48 7.73 1.79
N TYR A 217 1.52 7.66 0.96
CA TYR A 217 2.31 8.81 0.52
C TYR A 217 2.27 8.86 -1.00
N GLY A 218 2.19 10.07 -1.55
CA GLY A 218 2.27 10.26 -2.99
C GLY A 218 2.77 11.64 -3.38
N PHE A 219 3.41 11.72 -4.54
CA PHE A 219 3.91 12.97 -5.12
C PHE A 219 3.44 13.15 -6.57
N SER A 220 3.09 14.36 -6.98
CA SER A 220 2.61 14.68 -8.34
C SER A 220 1.48 13.71 -8.78
N ARG A 221 1.62 12.99 -9.89
CA ARG A 221 0.65 11.96 -10.31
C ARG A 221 0.52 10.81 -9.32
N GLY A 222 1.60 10.42 -8.64
CA GLY A 222 1.54 9.48 -7.52
C GLY A 222 0.66 9.97 -6.37
N ALA A 223 0.52 11.29 -6.16
CA ALA A 223 -0.43 11.84 -5.19
C ALA A 223 -1.89 11.66 -5.64
N ALA A 224 -2.16 11.77 -6.94
CA ALA A 224 -3.48 11.48 -7.50
C ALA A 224 -3.80 9.97 -7.40
N GLU A 225 -2.82 9.11 -7.66
CA GLU A 225 -2.93 7.66 -7.47
C GLU A 225 -3.19 7.29 -6.00
N ALA A 226 -2.41 7.85 -5.08
CA ALA A 226 -2.60 7.70 -3.63
C ALA A 226 -4.00 8.16 -3.18
N GLY A 227 -4.47 9.31 -3.68
CA GLY A 227 -5.81 9.82 -3.38
C GLY A 227 -6.91 8.90 -3.90
N ARG A 228 -6.77 8.41 -5.14
CA ARG A 228 -7.71 7.46 -5.76
C ARG A 228 -7.73 6.13 -5.01
N PHE A 229 -6.55 5.61 -4.65
CA PHE A 229 -6.38 4.41 -3.84
C PHE A 229 -7.07 4.55 -2.49
N SER A 230 -6.82 5.65 -1.76
CA SER A 230 -7.48 5.90 -0.47
C SER A 230 -8.99 5.96 -0.59
N GLY A 231 -9.51 6.60 -1.65
CA GLY A 231 -10.95 6.66 -1.92
C GLY A 231 -11.55 5.29 -2.25
N ASP A 232 -10.85 4.44 -3.01
CA ASP A 232 -11.26 3.07 -3.28
C ASP A 232 -11.22 2.19 -2.02
N TRP A 233 -10.14 2.31 -1.24
CA TRP A 233 -9.99 1.60 0.02
C TRP A 233 -11.18 1.84 0.95
N THR A 234 -11.46 3.11 1.26
CA THR A 234 -12.51 3.47 2.22
C THR A 234 -13.91 3.12 1.73
N ASN A 235 -14.21 3.29 0.44
CA ASN A 235 -15.57 3.16 -0.09
C ASN A 235 -15.91 1.79 -0.69
N ARG A 236 -14.91 0.95 -1.00
CA ARG A 236 -15.14 -0.31 -1.73
C ARG A 236 -14.51 -1.52 -1.05
N TRP A 237 -13.27 -1.39 -0.58
CA TRP A 237 -12.46 -2.54 -0.20
C TRP A 237 -12.39 -2.79 1.30
N ARG A 238 -12.60 -1.75 2.12
CA ARG A 238 -12.59 -1.87 3.57
C ARG A 238 -13.56 -2.96 4.05
N ALA A 239 -14.80 -2.97 3.58
CA ALA A 239 -15.77 -3.99 4.00
C ALA A 239 -15.34 -5.42 3.58
N THR A 240 -14.86 -5.58 2.35
CA THR A 240 -14.43 -6.90 1.82
C THR A 240 -13.22 -7.46 2.54
N ILE A 241 -12.30 -6.62 3.02
CA ILE A 241 -11.12 -7.06 3.76
C ILE A 241 -11.41 -7.23 5.27
N PHE A 242 -12.26 -6.38 5.86
CA PHE A 242 -12.60 -6.46 7.28
C PHE A 242 -13.64 -7.54 7.61
N LEU A 243 -14.42 -8.05 6.64
CA LEU A 243 -15.30 -9.22 6.82
C LEU A 243 -14.56 -10.53 7.12
N ILE A 244 -13.22 -10.49 7.19
CA ILE A 244 -12.32 -11.64 7.31
C ILE A 244 -11.47 -11.57 8.59
N SER A 245 -11.51 -10.46 9.33
CA SER A 245 -10.68 -10.23 10.53
C SER A 245 -11.48 -10.17 11.84
N LEU A 246 -12.75 -10.58 11.82
CA LEU A 246 -13.58 -10.83 13.01
C LEU A 246 -14.14 -12.25 12.95
#